data_AF-A0A840RSM2-F1
#
_entry.id   AF-A0A840RSM2-F1
#
_cell.length_a   1.000
_cell.length_b   1.000
_cell.length_c   1.000
_cell.angle_alpha   90.00
_cell.angle_beta   90.00
_cell.angle_gamma   90.00
#
_symmetry.space_group_name_H-M   'P 1'
#
loop_
_entity.id
_entity.type
_entity.pdbx_description
1 polymer ?
#
loop_
_entity_poly.entity_id
_entity_poly.type
_entity_poly.pdbx_seq_one_letter_code
_entity_poly.pdbx_strand_id
1 'polypeptide(L)'
;MNNDIALIKPIEMQELDVRVVALQKDFTAVLSFCQQLSGLEDKEMCGEGRVFTCTSTLSRVRNKSKACNFPQDNLLMLMDICGNEAPLIWLADRRGYKLVPKETKWERIANEERTQRLAIENELWALRKSINGRRAF
;
A
#
# COMPACT_ATOMS: atom_id res chain seq x y z
N MET A 1 18.74 27.55 -5.74
CA MET A 1 17.81 26.43 -5.99
C MET A 1 17.66 25.70 -4.68
N ASN A 2 16.52 25.84 -4.01
CA ASN A 2 16.30 25.12 -2.75
C ASN A 2 16.04 23.65 -3.06
N ASN A 3 16.81 22.76 -2.45
CA ASN A 3 16.63 21.33 -2.64
C ASN A 3 15.72 20.80 -1.52
N ASP A 4 14.52 21.38 -1.44
CA ASP A 4 13.46 21.01 -0.50
C ASP A 4 12.85 19.67 -0.94
N ILE A 5 13.65 18.61 -0.85
CA ILE A 5 13.19 17.23 -0.84
C ILE A 5 12.48 17.05 0.50
N ALA A 6 11.24 17.54 0.55
CA ALA A 6 10.35 17.32 1.68
C ALA A 6 10.34 15.82 1.98
N LEU A 7 10.56 15.46 3.23
CA LEU A 7 10.28 14.12 3.73
C LEU A 7 8.77 13.92 3.59
N ILE A 8 8.35 13.35 2.46
CA ILE A 8 6.98 12.91 2.23
C ILE A 8 6.74 11.83 3.28
N LYS A 9 6.17 12.22 4.42
CA LYS A 9 5.72 11.28 5.43
C LYS A 9 4.75 10.34 4.70
N PRO A 10 4.99 9.02 4.69
CA PRO A 10 4.03 8.10 4.09
C PRO A 10 2.68 8.33 4.77
N ILE A 11 1.61 8.41 3.96
CA ILE A 11 0.25 8.48 4.49
C ILE A 11 0.07 7.23 5.35
N GLU A 12 -0.34 7.41 6.61
CA GLU A 12 -0.58 6.29 7.52
C GLU A 12 -1.89 5.62 7.13
N MET A 13 -1.78 4.68 6.18
CA MET A 13 -2.91 3.94 5.64
C MET A 13 -3.54 3.07 6.73
N GLN A 14 -4.87 3.13 6.84
CA GLN A 14 -5.66 2.32 7.75
C GLN A 14 -5.43 0.82 7.47
N GLU A 15 -5.06 0.07 8.51
CA GLU A 15 -5.00 -1.39 8.44
C GLU A 15 -6.42 -1.98 8.34
N LEU A 16 -6.64 -2.88 7.38
CA LEU A 16 -7.95 -3.48 7.08
C LEU A 16 -7.87 -5.01 7.10
N ASP A 17 -8.87 -5.67 7.68
CA ASP A 17 -9.04 -7.11 7.49
C ASP A 17 -9.39 -7.43 6.03
N VAL A 18 -8.45 -8.07 5.34
CA VAL A 18 -8.58 -8.58 3.98
C VAL A 18 -9.87 -9.38 3.77
N ARG A 19 -10.35 -10.11 4.79
CA ARG A 19 -11.60 -10.89 4.71
C ARG A 19 -12.83 -10.01 4.57
N VAL A 20 -12.90 -8.92 5.32
CA VAL A 20 -14.01 -7.94 5.26
C VAL A 20 -14.01 -7.21 3.92
N VAL A 21 -12.81 -6.93 3.38
CA VAL A 21 -12.66 -6.37 2.03
C VAL A 21 -13.07 -7.39 0.95
N ALA A 22 -12.59 -8.63 1.00
CA ALA A 22 -12.86 -9.68 0.01
C ALA A 22 -14.36 -10.01 -0.16
N LEU A 23 -15.12 -9.96 0.95
CA LEU A 23 -16.58 -10.16 0.97
C LEU A 23 -17.35 -9.15 0.11
N GLN A 24 -16.75 -8.02 -0.30
CA GLN A 24 -17.40 -7.08 -1.19
C GLN A 24 -17.72 -7.72 -2.55
N LYS A 25 -19.00 -7.61 -2.94
CA LYS A 25 -19.57 -8.30 -4.11
C LYS A 25 -18.94 -7.91 -5.45
N ASP A 26 -18.50 -6.66 -5.57
CA ASP A 26 -18.11 -6.03 -6.85
C ASP A 26 -17.29 -4.75 -6.59
N PHE A 27 -16.47 -4.33 -7.55
CA PHE A 27 -15.58 -3.17 -7.39
C PHE A 27 -16.31 -1.87 -6.99
N THR A 28 -17.52 -1.60 -7.53
CA THR A 28 -18.33 -0.44 -7.15
C THR A 28 -18.71 -0.43 -5.65
N ALA A 29 -18.95 -1.60 -5.07
CA ALA A 29 -19.16 -1.74 -3.63
C ALA A 29 -17.88 -1.47 -2.85
N VAL A 30 -16.72 -1.93 -3.32
CA VAL A 30 -15.41 -1.65 -2.70
C VAL A 30 -15.08 -0.15 -2.71
N LEU A 31 -15.33 0.55 -3.83
CA LEU A 31 -15.14 2.00 -3.92
C LEU A 31 -16.06 2.75 -2.93
N SER A 32 -17.28 2.25 -2.72
CA SER A 32 -18.22 2.82 -1.76
C SER A 32 -17.82 2.51 -0.31
N PHE A 33 -17.31 1.31 -0.05
CA PHE A 33 -16.82 0.84 1.25
C PHE A 33 -15.54 1.57 1.67
N CYS A 34 -14.62 1.83 0.74
CA CYS A 34 -13.42 2.64 0.93
C CYS A 34 -13.76 4.04 1.49
N GLN A 35 -14.78 4.70 0.94
CA GLN A 35 -15.25 6.00 1.42
C GLN A 35 -16.05 5.90 2.74
N GLN A 36 -16.80 4.81 2.95
CA GLN A 36 -17.50 4.57 4.23
C GLN A 36 -16.52 4.37 5.39
N LEU A 37 -15.39 3.70 5.15
CA LEU A 37 -14.32 3.52 6.14
C LEU A 37 -13.62 4.84 6.48
N SER A 38 -13.42 5.72 5.51
CA SER A 38 -12.80 7.04 5.72
C SER A 38 -13.74 8.08 6.31
N GLY A 39 -15.05 7.79 6.42
CA GLY A 39 -16.06 8.68 6.97
C GLY A 39 -16.40 9.92 6.12
N LEU A 40 -15.90 10.00 4.88
CA LEU A 40 -16.01 11.20 4.04
C LEU A 40 -17.37 11.30 3.33
N GLU A 41 -17.96 12.50 3.30
CA GLU A 41 -19.15 12.77 2.49
C GLU A 41 -18.84 12.80 0.98
N ASP A 42 -19.85 12.51 0.16
CA ASP A 42 -19.76 12.61 -1.30
C ASP A 42 -19.31 13.99 -1.80
N LYS A 43 -19.53 15.05 -1.02
CA LYS A 43 -19.06 16.42 -1.31
C LYS A 43 -17.54 16.54 -1.19
N GLU A 44 -16.93 15.88 -0.21
CA GLU A 44 -15.50 15.97 0.09
C GLU A 44 -14.65 15.18 -0.92
N MET A 45 -15.25 14.12 -1.48
CA MET A 45 -14.71 13.34 -2.60
C MET A 45 -14.78 14.07 -3.96
N CYS A 46 -15.41 15.25 -4.01
CA CYS A 46 -15.72 15.97 -5.24
C CYS A 46 -15.14 17.39 -5.25
N GLY A 47 -14.60 17.81 -6.39
CA GLY A 47 -14.06 19.15 -6.59
C GLY A 47 -12.80 19.17 -7.45
N GLU A 48 -12.18 20.34 -7.56
CA GLU A 48 -10.88 20.52 -8.18
C GLU A 48 -9.79 19.83 -7.33
N GLY A 49 -8.90 19.04 -7.96
CA GLY A 49 -7.91 18.23 -7.24
C GLY A 49 -8.50 17.06 -6.41
N ARG A 50 -9.72 16.60 -6.71
CA ARG A 50 -10.38 15.46 -6.04
C ARG A 50 -10.72 14.32 -7.03
N VAL A 51 -11.13 13.18 -6.48
CA VAL A 51 -11.43 11.93 -7.23
C VAL A 51 -12.50 12.13 -8.31
N PHE A 52 -13.49 13.01 -8.07
CA PHE A 52 -14.55 13.30 -9.01
C PHE A 52 -14.74 14.80 -9.23
N THR A 53 -15.03 15.21 -10.46
CA THR A 53 -15.31 16.61 -10.80
C THR A 53 -16.62 17.13 -10.20
N CYS A 54 -17.60 16.25 -9.94
CA CYS A 54 -18.83 16.60 -9.24
C CYS A 54 -19.53 15.36 -8.64
N THR A 55 -20.37 15.61 -7.63
CA THR A 55 -21.17 14.58 -6.92
C THR A 55 -22.09 13.78 -7.86
N SER A 56 -22.57 14.41 -8.94
CA SER A 56 -23.41 13.72 -9.93
C SER A 56 -22.65 12.63 -10.70
N THR A 57 -21.33 12.76 -10.87
CA THR A 57 -20.47 11.72 -11.48
C THR A 57 -20.29 10.55 -10.52
N LEU A 58 -19.94 10.81 -9.26
CA LEU A 58 -19.85 9.80 -8.19
C LEU A 58 -21.17 9.01 -8.06
N SER A 59 -22.31 9.71 -8.04
CA SER A 59 -23.63 9.10 -8.01
C SER A 59 -23.92 8.23 -9.24
N ARG A 60 -23.49 8.60 -10.44
CA ARG A 60 -23.66 7.78 -11.66
C ARG A 60 -22.83 6.51 -11.61
N VAL A 61 -21.55 6.62 -11.24
CA VAL A 61 -20.63 5.47 -11.07
C VAL A 61 -21.17 4.46 -10.06
N ARG A 62 -21.68 4.92 -8.91
CA ARG A 62 -22.29 4.05 -7.89
C ARG A 62 -23.56 3.34 -8.37
N ASN A 63 -24.42 4.01 -9.13
CA ASN A 63 -25.74 3.49 -9.51
C ASN A 63 -25.70 2.42 -10.63
N LYS A 64 -24.60 2.30 -11.38
CA LYS A 64 -24.35 1.31 -12.47
C LYS A 64 -25.32 1.31 -13.68
N SER A 65 -26.51 1.90 -13.54
CA SER A 65 -27.58 1.93 -14.54
C SER A 65 -27.38 2.95 -15.65
N LYS A 66 -26.27 3.69 -15.64
CA LYS A 66 -25.87 4.67 -16.66
C LYS A 66 -24.41 4.48 -17.01
N ALA A 67 -24.06 4.63 -18.29
CA ALA A 67 -22.72 4.42 -18.84
C ALA A 67 -21.72 5.51 -18.37
N CYS A 68 -21.33 5.44 -17.11
CA CYS A 68 -20.40 6.35 -16.46
C CYS A 68 -19.32 5.50 -15.80
N ASN A 69 -18.20 5.35 -16.50
CA ASN A 69 -17.05 4.57 -16.01
C ASN A 69 -16.37 5.31 -14.85
N PHE A 70 -15.79 4.57 -13.92
CA PHE A 70 -14.90 5.14 -12.91
C PHE A 70 -13.61 5.65 -13.59
N PRO A 71 -13.11 6.85 -13.29
CA PRO A 71 -11.85 7.36 -13.83
C PRO A 71 -10.66 6.59 -13.23
N GLN A 72 -10.15 5.56 -13.94
CA GLN A 72 -9.15 4.63 -13.38
C GLN A 72 -7.88 5.31 -12.85
N ASP A 73 -7.47 6.42 -13.46
CA ASP A 73 -6.25 7.15 -13.10
C ASP A 73 -6.38 7.84 -11.73
N ASN A 74 -7.62 8.10 -11.27
CA ASN A 74 -7.91 8.66 -9.96
C ASN A 74 -8.01 7.59 -8.86
N LEU A 75 -7.74 6.30 -9.16
CA LEU A 75 -7.83 5.22 -8.17
C LEU A 75 -6.81 5.36 -7.03
N LEU A 76 -5.58 5.79 -7.33
CA LEU A 76 -4.56 6.04 -6.32
C LEU A 76 -5.00 7.19 -5.41
N MET A 77 -5.35 8.33 -6.00
CA MET A 77 -5.86 9.51 -5.30
C MET A 77 -7.11 9.23 -4.45
N LEU A 78 -7.96 8.25 -4.83
CA LEU A 78 -9.06 7.78 -3.98
C LEU A 78 -8.55 7.10 -2.71
N MET A 79 -7.58 6.19 -2.83
CA MET A 79 -7.01 5.49 -1.68
C MET A 79 -6.22 6.45 -0.78
N ASP A 80 -5.47 7.39 -1.37
CA ASP A 80 -4.75 8.45 -0.66
C ASP A 80 -5.71 9.35 0.13
N ILE A 81 -6.81 9.81 -0.47
CA ILE A 81 -7.80 10.69 0.16
C ILE A 81 -8.61 9.95 1.24
N CYS A 82 -8.97 8.69 1.00
CA CYS A 82 -9.68 7.86 1.96
C CYS A 82 -8.75 7.21 3.01
N GLY A 83 -7.43 7.39 2.88
CA GLY A 83 -6.42 6.81 3.76
C GLY A 83 -6.46 5.28 3.86
N ASN A 84 -6.96 4.55 2.86
CA ASN A 84 -7.09 3.09 2.93
C ASN A 84 -7.01 2.36 1.58
N GLU A 85 -6.40 1.16 1.63
CA GLU A 85 -6.07 0.31 0.47
C GLU A 85 -7.19 -0.65 0.04
N ALA A 86 -8.45 -0.45 0.48
CA ALA A 86 -9.53 -1.41 0.21
C ALA A 86 -9.70 -1.79 -1.28
N PRO A 87 -9.60 -0.87 -2.26
CA PRO A 87 -9.66 -1.22 -3.68
C PRO A 87 -8.50 -2.12 -4.14
N LEU A 88 -7.27 -1.87 -3.69
CA LEU A 88 -6.10 -2.66 -4.06
C LEU A 88 -6.14 -4.06 -3.41
N ILE A 89 -6.50 -4.14 -2.13
CA ILE A 89 -6.65 -5.39 -1.38
C ILE A 89 -7.69 -6.30 -2.06
N TRP A 90 -8.85 -5.76 -2.45
CA TRP A 90 -9.87 -6.53 -3.18
C TRP A 90 -9.38 -7.03 -4.54
N LEU A 91 -8.69 -6.18 -5.32
CA LEU A 91 -8.17 -6.57 -6.62
C LEU A 91 -7.09 -7.66 -6.52
N ALA A 92 -6.29 -7.65 -5.46
CA ALA A 92 -5.29 -8.69 -5.21
C ALA A 92 -5.94 -10.03 -4.82
N ASP A 93 -6.87 -10.01 -3.86
CA ASP A 93 -7.64 -11.19 -3.43
C ASP A 93 -8.39 -11.85 -4.60
N ARG A 94 -9.13 -11.06 -5.40
CA ARG A 94 -9.86 -11.51 -6.61
C ARG A 94 -8.97 -12.00 -7.76
N ARG A 95 -7.65 -12.00 -7.57
CA ARG A 95 -6.64 -12.54 -8.49
C ARG A 95 -5.73 -13.59 -7.84
N GLY A 96 -5.91 -13.90 -6.56
CA GLY A 96 -5.04 -14.82 -5.82
C GLY A 96 -3.64 -14.25 -5.52
N TYR A 97 -3.44 -12.94 -5.62
CA TYR A 97 -2.18 -12.29 -5.31
C TYR A 97 -2.10 -11.90 -3.84
N LYS A 98 -0.97 -12.17 -3.19
CA LYS A 98 -0.61 -11.56 -1.92
C LYS A 98 0.10 -10.23 -2.17
N LEU A 99 -0.45 -9.14 -1.63
CA LEU A 99 0.26 -7.86 -1.59
C LEU A 99 1.46 -7.96 -0.64
N VAL A 100 2.58 -7.39 -1.07
CA VAL A 100 3.78 -7.20 -0.25
C VAL A 100 4.26 -5.76 -0.44
N PRO A 101 4.71 -5.06 0.61
CA PRO A 101 5.40 -3.78 0.47
C PRO A 101 6.60 -3.94 -0.46
N LYS A 102 6.82 -2.99 -1.37
CA LYS A 102 8.05 -2.94 -2.17
C LYS A 102 9.13 -2.31 -1.30
N GLU A 103 10.25 -3.00 -1.10
CA GLU A 103 11.46 -2.36 -0.55
C GLU A 103 11.80 -1.12 -1.38
N THR A 104 11.94 0.02 -0.72
CA THR A 104 12.54 1.20 -1.33
C THR A 104 14.01 0.94 -1.65
N LYS A 105 14.60 1.75 -2.52
CA LYS A 105 16.04 1.65 -2.86
C LYS A 105 16.93 1.72 -1.60
N TRP A 106 16.52 2.47 -0.58
CA TRP A 106 17.27 2.63 0.67
C TRP A 106 17.11 1.43 1.60
N GLU A 107 15.91 0.87 1.74
CA GLU A 107 15.68 -0.36 2.51
C GLU A 107 16.45 -1.54 1.91
N ARG A 108 16.43 -1.69 0.58
CA ARG A 108 17.22 -2.72 -0.12
C ARG A 108 18.73 -2.58 0.17
N ILE A 109 19.28 -1.36 0.09
CA ILE A 109 20.70 -1.12 0.41
C ILE A 109 21.00 -1.45 1.89
N ALA A 110 20.14 -1.05 2.82
CA ALA A 110 20.30 -1.37 4.23
C ALA A 110 20.16 -2.88 4.54
N ASN A 111 19.35 -3.60 3.77
CA ASN A 111 19.19 -5.05 3.85
C ASN A 111 20.42 -5.79 3.25
N GLU A 112 20.95 -5.30 2.13
CA GLU A 112 22.20 -5.76 1.51
C GLU A 112 23.40 -5.54 2.44
N GLU A 113 23.51 -4.39 3.11
CA GLU A 113 24.56 -4.16 4.11
C GLU A 113 24.38 -5.05 5.36
N ARG A 114 23.16 -5.18 5.89
CA ARG A 114 22.87 -6.03 7.05
C ARG A 114 23.22 -7.50 6.77
N THR A 115 22.87 -8.02 5.59
CA THR A 115 23.17 -9.41 5.21
C THR A 115 24.67 -9.65 5.00
N GLN A 116 25.40 -8.71 4.43
CA GLN A 116 26.87 -8.78 4.33
C GLN A 116 27.54 -8.79 5.72
N ARG A 117 27.12 -7.90 6.63
CA ARG A 117 27.62 -7.88 8.02
C ARG A 117 27.36 -9.21 8.72
N LEU A 118 26.15 -9.76 8.60
CA LEU A 118 25.78 -11.04 9.20
C LEU A 118 26.60 -12.22 8.64
N ALA A 119 26.92 -12.21 7.34
CA ALA A 119 27.78 -13.23 6.73
C ALA A 119 29.21 -13.20 7.33
N ILE A 120 29.80 -12.00 7.41
CA ILE A 120 31.14 -11.80 7.99
C ILE A 120 31.18 -12.20 9.48
N GLU A 121 30.14 -11.87 10.26
CA GLU A 121 30.03 -12.29 11.67
C GLU A 121 29.94 -13.82 11.83
N ASN A 122 29.19 -14.50 10.95
CA ASN A 122 29.10 -15.96 10.93
C ASN A 122 30.43 -16.63 10.53
N GLU A 123 31.15 -16.08 9.54
CA GLU A 123 32.49 -16.55 9.16
C GLU A 123 33.50 -16.37 10.29
N LEU A 124 33.53 -15.19 10.93
CA LEU A 124 34.40 -14.92 12.09
C LEU A 124 34.07 -15.85 13.27
N TRP A 125 32.80 -16.13 13.53
CA TRP A 125 32.36 -17.08 14.55
C TRP A 125 32.84 -18.50 14.24
N ALA A 126 32.66 -18.97 13.00
CA ALA A 126 33.08 -20.30 12.56
C ALA A 126 34.60 -20.46 12.62
N LEU A 127 35.35 -19.46 12.15
CA LEU A 127 36.81 -19.42 12.21
C LEU A 127 37.30 -19.45 13.68
N ARG A 128 36.77 -18.58 14.54
CA ARG A 128 37.11 -18.52 15.97
C ARG A 128 36.82 -19.83 16.69
N LYS A 129 35.70 -20.49 16.37
CA LYS A 129 35.36 -21.83 16.85
C LYS A 129 36.38 -22.89 16.38
N SER A 130 36.79 -22.85 15.11
CA SER A 130 37.78 -23.79 14.53
C SER A 130 39.20 -23.61 15.07
N ILE A 131 39.57 -22.40 15.51
CA ILE A 131 40.87 -22.07 16.10
C ILE A 131 40.91 -22.50 17.57
N ASN A 132 39.86 -22.19 18.34
CA ASN A 132 39.76 -22.62 19.73
C ASN A 132 39.67 -24.15 19.85
N GLY A 133 38.91 -24.81 18.96
CA GLY A 133 38.84 -26.28 18.92
C GLY A 133 40.17 -26.96 18.57
N ARG A 134 41.07 -26.29 17.85
CA ARG A 134 42.42 -26.80 17.53
C ARG A 134 43.49 -26.50 18.60
N ARG A 135 43.14 -25.80 19.68
CA ARG A 135 44.02 -25.54 20.84
C ARG A 135 43.69 -26.41 22.06
N ALA A 136 42.77 -27.36 21.91
CA ALA A 136 42.32 -28.28 22.96
C ALA A 136 42.74 -29.74 22.70
N PHE A 137 43.70 -29.94 21.80
CA PHE A 137 44.37 -31.20 21.45
C PHE A 137 45.88 -30.96 21.40
#